data_AF-A0A9E2PYV9-F1
#
_entry.id   AF-A0A9E2PYV9-F1
#
_cell.length_a   1.000
_cell.length_b   1.000
_cell.length_c   1.000
_cell.angle_alpha   90.00
_cell.angle_beta   90.00
_cell.angle_gamma   90.00
#
_symmetry.space_group_name_H-M   'P 1'
#
loop_
_entity.id
_entity.type
_entity.pdbx_description
1 polymer ?
#
loop_
_entity_poly.entity_id
_entity_poly.type
_entity_poly.pdbx_seq_one_letter_code
_entity_poly.pdbx_strand_id
1 'polypeptide(L)'
;MNYPAASYGVSKDNMFCHSVLDTESRKTGFPLPDRVEDKLRGNDRNEASFGEFNPTTHENLCNLRNLWIKKVYKMQKVKPDDRKYLLLAEKIEQIFREGFVLSDDITHYIDSTFSNPSINELEEIINDEHNCERDSLIELLFFPDESMQIKLEEFLESEDFKKEDEEKPLNYILNKKLKTEIHLPEGKGSLKFFVPELSAAQFVFRLNISKKLNKKLLKAIDKFVTEKCKISVKVRLRNTRSEFSENKIKFLCSFFEKIKVEENYFFNCLDFILDFFDRLKDDRNILQFLLDKKELYFQDLQKAVKFEELLNKNNIETLISRGVRIPHISKEDAMNKIVIIDTIILAVYGKQYYSQL
;
A
#
# COMPACT_ATOMS: atom_id res chain seq x y z
N MET A 1 28.85 22.94 -14.33
CA MET A 1 28.16 23.63 -13.22
C MET A 1 27.66 22.56 -12.27
N ASN A 2 28.10 22.65 -11.01
CA ASN A 2 28.12 21.58 -10.02
C ASN A 2 26.82 21.50 -9.20
N TYR A 3 26.52 20.25 -8.79
CA TYR A 3 25.62 19.75 -7.72
C TYR A 3 24.13 19.52 -8.05
N PRO A 4 23.43 18.63 -7.31
CA PRO A 4 23.79 17.24 -6.94
C PRO A 4 22.62 16.24 -7.17
N ALA A 5 22.93 14.95 -6.95
CA ALA A 5 22.05 13.79 -7.05
C ALA A 5 20.86 13.82 -6.08
N ALA A 6 19.71 13.31 -6.55
CA ALA A 6 18.50 13.10 -5.76
C ALA A 6 18.70 11.91 -4.80
N SER A 7 18.82 12.22 -3.51
CA SER A 7 18.75 11.27 -2.41
C SER A 7 17.29 11.02 -2.01
N TYR A 8 16.94 9.75 -1.83
CA TYR A 8 15.73 9.32 -1.14
C TYR A 8 15.64 9.96 0.24
N GLY A 9 14.57 10.72 0.48
CA GLY A 9 14.29 11.37 1.75
C GLY A 9 13.69 10.41 2.76
N VAL A 10 14.53 9.93 3.69
CA VAL A 10 14.12 9.38 4.98
C VAL A 10 13.60 10.53 5.84
N SER A 11 12.36 10.44 6.31
CA SER A 11 11.82 11.37 7.29
C SER A 11 12.46 11.09 8.66
N LYS A 12 13.30 12.02 9.13
CA LYS A 12 13.77 12.11 10.51
C LYS A 12 13.37 13.48 11.05
N ASP A 13 12.41 13.49 11.96
CA ASP A 13 12.22 14.55 12.95
C ASP A 13 11.99 13.87 14.30
N ASN A 14 13.04 13.83 15.12
CA ASN A 14 13.03 13.94 16.58
C ASN A 14 14.45 13.74 17.11
N MET A 15 15.23 14.83 17.22
CA MET A 15 16.42 14.85 18.09
C MET A 15 16.86 16.29 18.45
N PHE A 16 16.63 16.66 19.70
CA PHE A 16 17.34 17.65 20.53
C PHE A 16 17.33 17.00 21.94
N CYS A 17 18.39 16.86 22.74
CA CYS A 17 19.76 17.37 22.78
C CYS A 17 20.71 16.30 23.40
N HIS A 18 21.95 16.20 22.91
CA HIS A 18 23.15 15.87 23.70
C HIS A 18 23.72 17.20 24.23
N SER A 19 24.50 17.36 25.30
CA SER A 19 25.17 16.50 26.29
C SER A 19 25.88 17.47 27.24
N VAL A 20 26.01 17.16 28.53
CA VAL A 20 27.15 17.62 29.34
C VAL A 20 27.57 16.45 30.22
N LEU A 21 28.86 16.12 30.14
CA LEU A 21 29.54 15.08 30.90
C LEU A 21 30.12 15.65 32.21
N ASP A 22 30.07 14.76 33.19
CA ASP A 22 31.09 14.45 34.20
C ASP A 22 31.23 15.19 35.54
N THR A 23 31.43 14.31 36.53
CA THR A 23 31.96 14.45 37.91
C THR A 23 31.05 15.01 39.00
N GLU A 24 30.55 14.14 39.87
CA GLU A 24 31.04 14.05 41.26
C GLU A 24 30.43 12.86 42.03
N SER A 25 31.26 12.30 42.91
CA SER A 25 30.99 11.15 43.74
C SER A 25 30.36 11.52 45.09
N ARG A 26 29.69 10.53 45.69
CA ARG A 26 29.49 10.27 47.14
C ARG A 26 28.12 10.59 47.77
N LYS A 27 27.61 9.52 48.40
CA LYS A 27 26.96 9.41 49.72
C LYS A 27 25.48 9.81 49.82
N THR A 28 24.67 8.77 50.07
CA THR A 28 23.54 8.59 51.04
C THR A 28 22.49 7.71 50.35
N GLY A 29 21.99 6.57 50.84
CA GLY A 29 21.95 5.98 52.16
C GLY A 29 20.51 5.52 52.46
N PHE A 30 20.26 4.21 52.40
CA PHE A 30 19.13 3.44 52.98
C PHE A 30 17.72 3.50 52.32
N PRO A 31 16.84 2.50 52.52
CA PRO A 31 17.04 1.06 52.26
C PRO A 31 15.85 0.37 51.54
N LEU A 32 16.12 -0.84 51.04
CA LEU A 32 15.14 -1.86 50.63
C LEU A 32 14.41 -2.45 51.86
N PRO A 33 13.13 -2.86 51.75
CA PRO A 33 12.52 -3.76 52.73
C PRO A 33 12.77 -5.23 52.36
N ASP A 34 13.29 -5.94 53.36
CA ASP A 34 13.42 -7.39 53.45
C ASP A 34 12.05 -8.11 53.58
N ARG A 35 12.07 -9.38 53.15
CA ARG A 35 11.26 -10.53 53.61
C ARG A 35 9.76 -10.60 53.30
N VAL A 36 9.40 -11.58 52.47
CA VAL A 36 8.65 -12.78 52.91
C VAL A 36 9.18 -14.00 52.12
N GLU A 37 9.97 -14.85 52.78
CA GLU A 37 10.18 -16.25 52.39
C GLU A 37 9.04 -17.13 52.96
N ASP A 38 8.86 -18.27 52.30
CA ASP A 38 8.18 -19.48 52.76
C ASP A 38 6.64 -19.51 52.83
N LYS A 39 6.04 -20.14 51.82
CA LYS A 39 5.34 -21.44 52.00
C LYS A 39 4.87 -22.04 50.66
N LEU A 40 4.97 -23.38 50.61
CA LEU A 40 4.40 -24.33 49.65
C LEU A 40 5.23 -24.67 48.40
N ARG A 41 6.27 -25.48 48.65
CA ARG A 41 6.62 -26.63 47.80
C ARG A 41 5.40 -27.57 47.67
N GLY A 42 5.11 -27.99 46.44
CA GLY A 42 4.16 -29.08 46.16
C GLY A 42 4.29 -29.50 44.69
N ASN A 43 4.87 -30.69 44.50
CA ASN A 43 4.99 -31.44 43.25
C ASN A 43 3.75 -31.36 42.35
N ASP A 44 3.95 -31.31 41.03
CA ASP A 44 3.64 -32.47 40.17
C ASP A 44 4.16 -32.27 38.73
N ARG A 45 4.98 -33.23 38.30
CA ARG A 45 5.29 -33.50 36.89
C ARG A 45 4.16 -34.37 36.35
N ASN A 46 3.59 -34.02 35.20
CA ASN A 46 2.95 -34.99 34.33
C ASN A 46 3.21 -34.63 32.87
N GLU A 47 4.02 -35.46 32.24
CA GLU A 47 4.20 -35.55 30.79
C GLU A 47 2.90 -36.12 30.19
N ALA A 48 2.28 -35.39 29.26
CA ALA A 48 1.13 -35.87 28.51
C ALA A 48 1.60 -36.45 27.16
N SER A 49 1.50 -37.77 27.02
CA SER A 49 1.60 -38.49 25.76
C SER A 49 0.37 -38.20 24.88
N PHE A 50 0.61 -37.89 23.61
CA PHE A 50 -0.42 -37.74 22.59
C PHE A 50 -0.90 -39.12 22.13
N GLY A 51 -2.05 -39.56 22.64
CA GLY A 51 -2.80 -40.71 22.13
C GLY A 51 -3.77 -40.31 21.02
N GLU A 52 -3.99 -41.24 20.09
CA GLU A 52 -4.80 -41.13 18.87
C GLU A 52 -6.22 -40.58 19.10
N PHE A 53 -6.63 -39.64 18.25
CA PHE A 53 -7.91 -38.93 18.33
C PHE A 53 -9.03 -39.74 17.64
N ASN A 54 -9.95 -40.32 18.42
CA ASN A 54 -11.14 -41.00 17.89
C ASN A 54 -12.41 -40.13 18.10
N PRO A 55 -13.12 -39.68 17.03
CA PRO A 55 -14.16 -38.65 17.14
C PRO A 55 -15.51 -39.10 17.73
N THR A 56 -15.63 -40.34 18.19
CA THR A 56 -16.92 -40.98 18.52
C THR A 56 -17.27 -40.98 20.02
N THR A 57 -16.38 -40.53 20.89
CA THR A 57 -16.68 -40.47 22.33
C THR A 57 -17.48 -39.22 22.68
N HIS A 58 -18.53 -39.39 23.48
CA HIS A 58 -19.39 -38.32 24.00
C HIS A 58 -18.60 -37.17 24.66
N GLU A 59 -17.42 -37.48 25.21
CA GLU A 59 -16.49 -36.54 25.81
C GLU A 59 -15.83 -35.60 24.79
N ASN A 60 -15.50 -36.09 23.59
CA ASN A 60 -14.96 -35.28 22.49
C ASN A 60 -16.01 -34.32 21.93
N LEU A 61 -17.27 -34.75 21.84
CA LEU A 61 -18.40 -33.89 21.44
C LEU A 61 -18.71 -32.82 22.51
N CYS A 62 -18.61 -33.15 23.80
CA CYS A 62 -18.76 -32.18 24.89
C CYS A 62 -17.61 -31.15 24.89
N ASN A 63 -16.39 -31.56 24.59
CA ASN A 63 -15.25 -30.66 24.48
C ASN A 63 -15.39 -29.70 23.28
N LEU A 64 -15.84 -30.20 22.11
CA LEU A 64 -16.14 -29.35 20.96
C LEU A 64 -17.29 -28.37 21.25
N ARG A 65 -18.36 -28.81 21.92
CA ARG A 65 -19.47 -27.95 22.35
C ARG A 65 -19.01 -26.89 23.35
N ASN A 66 -18.16 -27.24 24.31
CA ASN A 66 -17.61 -26.28 25.28
C ASN A 66 -16.61 -25.31 24.64
N LEU A 67 -15.84 -25.74 23.63
CA LEU A 67 -14.98 -24.86 22.84
C LEU A 67 -15.82 -23.88 22.02
N TRP A 68 -16.91 -24.35 21.42
CA TRP A 68 -17.86 -23.53 20.67
C TRP A 68 -18.59 -22.54 21.58
N ILE A 69 -19.09 -22.99 22.74
CA ILE A 69 -19.71 -22.13 23.76
C ILE A 69 -18.71 -21.10 24.27
N LYS A 70 -17.46 -21.47 24.57
CA LYS A 70 -16.41 -20.51 24.98
C LYS A 70 -16.08 -19.52 23.85
N LYS A 71 -16.05 -19.95 22.59
CA LYS A 71 -15.83 -19.07 21.42
C LYS A 71 -16.99 -18.09 21.26
N VAL A 72 -18.23 -18.56 21.40
CA VAL A 72 -19.45 -17.74 21.36
C VAL A 72 -19.54 -16.79 22.57
N TYR A 73 -19.21 -17.23 23.78
CA TYR A 73 -19.19 -16.39 24.98
C TYR A 73 -18.07 -15.33 24.93
N LYS A 74 -16.92 -15.67 24.34
CA LYS A 74 -15.82 -14.72 24.10
C LYS A 74 -16.20 -13.70 23.02
N MET A 75 -17.01 -14.09 22.03
CA MET A 75 -17.64 -13.18 21.06
C MET A 75 -18.74 -12.30 21.69
N GLN A 76 -19.47 -12.78 22.71
CA GLN A 76 -20.51 -12.00 23.40
C GLN A 76 -19.99 -10.95 24.40
N LYS A 77 -18.69 -10.96 24.73
CA LYS A 77 -18.03 -9.92 25.56
C LYS A 77 -17.29 -8.85 24.73
N VAL A 78 -17.37 -8.92 23.42
CA VAL A 78 -16.88 -7.87 22.52
C VAL A 78 -17.84 -6.68 22.66
N LYS A 79 -17.34 -5.48 23.00
CA LYS A 79 -18.21 -4.30 23.07
C LYS A 79 -18.90 -4.15 21.70
N PRO A 80 -20.16 -3.70 21.62
CA PRO A 80 -20.85 -3.53 20.34
C PRO A 80 -20.05 -2.72 19.31
N ASP A 81 -19.24 -1.77 19.79
CA ASP A 81 -18.35 -0.91 19.00
C ASP A 81 -17.15 -1.67 18.39
N ASP A 82 -16.79 -2.83 18.94
CA ASP A 82 -15.61 -3.61 18.52
C ASP A 82 -15.88 -4.58 17.37
N ARG A 83 -17.16 -4.80 17.01
CA ARG A 83 -17.56 -5.80 16.00
C ARG A 83 -16.99 -5.49 14.62
N LYS A 84 -16.97 -4.23 14.21
CA LYS A 84 -16.44 -3.82 12.90
C LYS A 84 -14.94 -4.09 12.76
N TYR A 85 -14.16 -3.95 13.85
CA TYR A 85 -12.73 -4.26 13.84
C TYR A 85 -12.46 -5.76 13.73
N LEU A 86 -13.28 -6.58 14.41
CA LEU A 86 -13.21 -8.03 14.28
C LEU A 86 -13.52 -8.48 12.84
N LEU A 87 -14.59 -7.94 12.24
CA LEU A 87 -14.97 -8.26 10.87
C LEU A 87 -13.89 -7.84 9.85
N LEU A 88 -13.29 -6.66 10.04
CA LEU A 88 -12.17 -6.22 9.21
C LEU A 88 -10.99 -7.21 9.31
N ALA A 89 -10.61 -7.58 10.53
CA ALA A 89 -9.53 -8.51 10.79
C ALA A 89 -9.81 -9.90 10.20
N GLU A 90 -11.05 -10.38 10.23
CA GLU A 90 -11.47 -11.64 9.61
C GLU A 90 -11.36 -11.58 8.08
N LYS A 91 -11.74 -10.47 7.45
CA LYS A 91 -11.58 -10.28 6.01
C LYS A 91 -10.11 -10.22 5.59
N ILE A 92 -9.28 -9.50 6.34
CA ILE A 92 -7.83 -9.44 6.08
C ILE A 92 -7.18 -10.82 6.30
N GLU A 93 -7.57 -11.53 7.36
CA GLU A 93 -7.13 -12.91 7.58
C GLU A 93 -7.49 -13.83 6.41
N GLN A 94 -8.70 -13.71 5.88
CA GLN A 94 -9.13 -14.49 4.73
C GLN A 94 -8.21 -14.22 3.52
N ILE A 95 -7.86 -12.95 3.26
CA ILE A 95 -6.92 -12.58 2.19
C ILE A 95 -5.55 -13.25 2.39
N PHE A 96 -4.99 -13.21 3.60
CA PHE A 96 -3.72 -13.89 3.88
C PHE A 96 -3.81 -15.41 3.75
N ARG A 97 -4.94 -16.01 4.12
CA ARG A 97 -5.13 -17.48 4.04
C ARG A 97 -5.35 -17.98 2.61
N GLU A 98 -6.01 -17.17 1.77
CA GLU A 98 -6.16 -17.45 0.34
C GLU A 98 -4.79 -17.42 -0.36
N GLY A 99 -3.83 -16.66 0.19
CA GLY A 99 -2.52 -16.49 -0.38
C GLY A 99 -2.50 -15.47 -1.51
N PHE A 100 -1.30 -15.24 -2.05
CA PHE A 100 -1.03 -14.23 -3.05
C PHE A 100 -0.49 -14.86 -4.31
N VAL A 101 -0.94 -14.39 -5.47
CA VAL A 101 -0.32 -14.71 -6.76
C VAL A 101 0.47 -13.48 -7.18
N LEU A 102 1.79 -13.62 -7.31
CA LEU A 102 2.62 -12.50 -7.75
C LEU A 102 2.33 -12.20 -9.22
N SER A 103 2.23 -10.91 -9.56
CA SER A 103 2.11 -10.48 -10.95
C SER A 103 3.41 -10.69 -11.71
N ASP A 104 3.33 -10.70 -13.04
CA ASP A 104 4.50 -10.81 -13.91
C ASP A 104 5.48 -9.64 -13.67
N ASP A 105 4.98 -8.43 -13.43
CA ASP A 105 5.81 -7.26 -13.13
C ASP A 105 6.58 -7.40 -11.82
N ILE A 106 5.93 -7.90 -10.75
CA ILE A 106 6.58 -8.13 -9.45
C ILE A 106 7.62 -9.25 -9.61
N THR A 107 7.28 -10.31 -10.34
CA THR A 107 8.18 -11.43 -10.58
C THR A 107 9.40 -10.98 -11.39
N HIS A 108 9.20 -10.20 -12.45
CA HIS A 108 10.28 -9.62 -13.24
C HIS A 108 11.18 -8.70 -12.40
N TYR A 109 10.60 -7.91 -11.49
CA TYR A 109 11.36 -7.10 -10.55
C TYR A 109 12.20 -7.97 -9.61
N ILE A 110 11.62 -9.03 -9.06
CA ILE A 110 12.34 -9.99 -8.20
C ILE A 110 13.48 -10.64 -8.99
N ASP A 111 13.20 -11.13 -10.19
CA ASP A 111 14.20 -11.79 -11.03
C ASP A 111 15.33 -10.83 -11.43
N SER A 112 15.01 -9.55 -11.69
CA SER A 112 16.02 -8.54 -12.02
C SER A 112 16.86 -8.12 -10.81
N THR A 113 16.26 -8.03 -9.63
CA THR A 113 16.90 -7.52 -8.41
C THR A 113 17.71 -8.61 -7.70
N PHE A 114 17.18 -9.83 -7.67
CA PHE A 114 17.73 -10.97 -6.94
C PHE A 114 18.42 -11.99 -7.85
N SER A 115 18.72 -11.62 -9.09
CA SER A 115 19.43 -12.45 -10.08
C SER A 115 18.70 -13.76 -10.42
N ASN A 116 17.38 -13.68 -10.66
CA ASN A 116 16.49 -14.81 -10.97
C ASN A 116 16.58 -15.94 -9.93
N PRO A 117 16.21 -15.65 -8.67
CA PRO A 117 16.38 -16.59 -7.57
C PRO A 117 15.41 -17.77 -7.69
N SER A 118 15.86 -18.93 -7.25
CA SER A 118 15.00 -20.07 -6.97
C SER A 118 14.13 -19.83 -5.73
N ILE A 119 13.10 -20.66 -5.54
CA ILE A 119 12.25 -20.60 -4.34
C ILE A 119 13.05 -20.79 -3.06
N ASN A 120 14.03 -21.70 -3.06
CA ASN A 120 14.84 -21.96 -1.88
C ASN A 120 15.70 -20.74 -1.53
N GLU A 121 16.28 -20.06 -2.53
CA GLU A 121 17.06 -18.84 -2.31
C GLU A 121 16.17 -17.70 -1.78
N LEU A 122 14.94 -17.57 -2.29
CA LEU A 122 13.97 -16.62 -1.74
C LEU A 122 13.61 -16.95 -0.28
N GLU A 123 13.41 -18.23 0.03
CA GLU A 123 13.14 -18.68 1.39
C GLU A 123 14.33 -18.41 2.33
N GLU A 124 15.56 -18.60 1.86
CA GLU A 124 16.78 -18.26 2.61
C GLU A 124 16.85 -16.75 2.90
N ILE A 125 16.60 -15.88 1.90
CA ILE A 125 16.57 -14.42 2.08
C ILE A 125 15.50 -14.02 3.11
N ILE A 126 14.30 -14.60 3.04
CA ILE A 126 13.19 -14.26 3.94
C ILE A 126 13.46 -14.70 5.38
N ASN A 127 14.17 -15.82 5.57
CA ASN A 127 14.47 -16.36 6.90
C ASN A 127 15.74 -15.78 7.53
N ASP A 128 16.63 -15.15 6.75
CA ASP A 128 17.83 -14.51 7.27
C ASP A 128 17.56 -13.08 7.78
N GLU A 129 17.43 -12.94 9.11
CA GLU A 129 17.19 -11.65 9.78
C GLU A 129 18.29 -10.59 9.54
N HIS A 130 19.48 -10.99 9.08
CA HIS A 130 20.60 -10.08 8.81
C HIS A 130 20.75 -9.74 7.33
N ASN A 131 19.94 -10.34 6.46
CA ASN A 131 19.97 -10.04 5.04
C ASN A 131 19.41 -8.63 4.79
N CYS A 132 20.20 -7.78 4.13
CA CYS A 132 19.81 -6.39 3.87
C CYS A 132 18.62 -6.24 2.90
N GLU A 133 18.35 -7.25 2.08
CA GLU A 133 17.25 -7.23 1.10
C GLU A 133 15.96 -7.85 1.65
N ARG A 134 16.01 -8.50 2.82
CA ARG A 134 14.86 -9.18 3.43
C ARG A 134 13.67 -8.25 3.60
N ASP A 135 13.89 -7.08 4.19
CA ASP A 135 12.81 -6.12 4.49
C ASP A 135 12.18 -5.59 3.20
N SER A 136 12.98 -5.29 2.17
CA SER A 136 12.52 -4.85 0.86
C SER A 136 11.66 -5.92 0.18
N LEU A 137 12.10 -7.19 0.23
CA LEU A 137 11.36 -8.31 -0.34
C LEU A 137 10.04 -8.55 0.41
N ILE A 138 10.07 -8.55 1.75
CA ILE A 138 8.87 -8.69 2.58
C ILE A 138 7.89 -7.53 2.32
N GLU A 139 8.38 -6.29 2.22
CA GLU A 139 7.53 -5.14 1.92
C GLU A 139 6.82 -5.31 0.57
N LEU A 140 7.56 -5.76 -0.46
CA LEU A 140 7.01 -6.01 -1.78
C LEU A 140 5.93 -7.11 -1.76
N LEU A 141 6.20 -8.21 -1.06
CA LEU A 141 5.32 -9.38 -1.00
C LEU A 141 4.01 -9.14 -0.22
N PHE A 142 4.03 -8.24 0.76
CA PHE A 142 2.87 -7.91 1.61
C PHE A 142 2.28 -6.52 1.30
N PHE A 143 2.63 -5.93 0.17
CA PHE A 143 1.98 -4.70 -0.26
C PHE A 143 0.52 -4.99 -0.63
N PRO A 144 -0.48 -4.30 -0.04
CA PRO A 144 -1.88 -4.51 -0.40
C PRO A 144 -2.13 -3.94 -1.81
N ASP A 145 -2.06 -4.77 -2.83
CA ASP A 145 -2.33 -4.36 -4.20
C ASP A 145 -3.81 -3.96 -4.41
N GLU A 146 -4.12 -3.41 -5.59
CA GLU A 146 -5.48 -2.98 -5.91
C GLU A 146 -6.49 -4.14 -5.84
N SER A 147 -6.09 -5.36 -6.22
CA SER A 147 -6.96 -6.53 -6.22
C SER A 147 -7.39 -6.92 -4.81
N MET A 148 -6.49 -6.85 -3.84
CA MET A 148 -6.76 -7.12 -2.43
C MET A 148 -7.65 -6.03 -1.83
N GLN A 149 -7.39 -4.77 -2.17
CA GLN A 149 -8.17 -3.64 -1.67
C GLN A 149 -9.60 -3.64 -2.21
N ILE A 150 -9.81 -4.03 -3.48
CA ILE A 150 -11.14 -4.21 -4.08
C ILE A 150 -12.00 -5.17 -3.24
N LYS A 151 -11.43 -6.27 -2.74
CA LYS A 151 -12.16 -7.24 -1.88
C LYS A 151 -12.65 -6.62 -0.55
N LEU A 152 -12.00 -5.56 -0.09
CA LEU A 152 -12.28 -4.91 1.19
C LEU A 152 -13.14 -3.65 1.03
N GLU A 153 -13.13 -3.01 -0.13
CA GLU A 153 -13.62 -1.64 -0.31
C GLU A 153 -15.10 -1.46 0.07
N GLU A 154 -15.99 -2.39 -0.29
CA GLU A 154 -17.42 -2.29 0.08
C GLU A 154 -17.62 -2.27 1.61
N PHE A 155 -16.81 -3.03 2.33
CA PHE A 155 -16.83 -3.05 3.79
C PHE A 155 -16.19 -1.78 4.36
N LEU A 156 -15.09 -1.30 3.78
CA LEU A 156 -14.45 -0.04 4.18
C LEU A 156 -15.30 1.21 3.87
N GLU A 157 -16.18 1.14 2.88
CA GLU A 157 -17.11 2.22 2.53
C GLU A 157 -18.30 2.29 3.50
N SER A 158 -18.79 1.13 3.94
CA SER A 158 -19.98 1.04 4.81
C SER A 158 -19.70 1.35 6.28
N GLU A 159 -18.46 1.19 6.71
CA GLU A 159 -18.05 1.38 8.11
C GLU A 159 -17.37 2.74 8.36
N ASP A 160 -17.47 3.22 9.59
CA ASP A 160 -16.86 4.48 10.03
C ASP A 160 -15.59 4.20 10.85
N PHE A 161 -14.45 4.02 10.18
CA PHE A 161 -13.15 3.90 10.84
C PHE A 161 -12.53 5.28 11.07
N LYS A 162 -12.01 5.49 12.27
CA LYS A 162 -11.17 6.65 12.60
C LYS A 162 -9.70 6.27 12.62
N LYS A 163 -8.81 7.26 12.67
CA LYS A 163 -7.37 7.00 12.70
C LYS A 163 -6.96 6.21 13.95
N GLU A 164 -7.61 6.46 15.09
CA GLU A 164 -7.37 5.75 16.35
C GLU A 164 -7.88 4.30 16.31
N ASP A 165 -8.64 3.93 15.28
CA ASP A 165 -9.18 2.58 15.15
C ASP A 165 -8.23 1.62 14.43
N GLU A 166 -7.17 2.11 13.77
CA GLU A 166 -6.28 1.30 12.93
C GLU A 166 -5.54 0.19 13.72
N GLU A 167 -5.25 0.44 14.99
CA GLU A 167 -4.58 -0.53 15.87
C GLU A 167 -5.50 -1.70 16.27
N LYS A 168 -6.82 -1.49 16.29
CA LYS A 168 -7.78 -2.51 16.75
C LYS A 168 -7.83 -3.75 15.85
N PRO A 169 -8.06 -3.65 14.51
CA PRO A 169 -8.01 -4.81 13.63
C PRO A 169 -6.63 -5.45 13.61
N LEU A 170 -5.55 -4.66 13.70
CA LEU A 170 -4.18 -5.16 13.79
C LEU A 170 -3.98 -6.08 15.00
N ASN A 171 -4.43 -5.65 16.19
CA ASN A 171 -4.35 -6.46 17.40
C ASN A 171 -5.07 -7.82 17.24
N TYR A 172 -6.20 -7.87 16.54
CA TYR A 172 -6.87 -9.14 16.24
C TYR A 172 -6.07 -10.03 15.29
N ILE A 173 -5.40 -9.45 14.31
CA ILE A 173 -4.56 -10.16 13.33
C ILE A 173 -3.32 -10.77 14.00
N LEU A 174 -2.58 -9.97 14.78
CA LEU A 174 -1.33 -10.40 15.43
C LEU A 174 -1.54 -11.58 16.39
N ASN A 175 -2.68 -11.59 17.10
CA ASN A 175 -3.03 -12.68 18.02
C ASN A 175 -3.26 -14.04 17.34
N LYS A 176 -3.42 -14.09 16.01
CA LYS A 176 -3.77 -15.33 15.28
C LYS A 176 -2.57 -16.04 14.67
N LYS A 177 -1.37 -15.44 14.65
CA LYS A 177 -0.15 -15.99 14.02
C LYS A 177 -0.43 -16.55 12.62
N LEU A 178 -0.84 -15.67 11.72
CA LEU A 178 -1.26 -16.05 10.38
C LEU A 178 -0.12 -16.65 9.56
N LYS A 179 -0.46 -17.65 8.74
CA LYS A 179 0.40 -18.18 7.69
C LYS A 179 -0.18 -17.75 6.35
N THR A 180 0.69 -17.33 5.44
CA THR A 180 0.33 -17.02 4.06
C THR A 180 1.08 -17.93 3.11
N GLU A 181 0.52 -18.12 1.93
CA GLU A 181 1.16 -18.79 0.81
C GLU A 181 1.34 -17.78 -0.33
N ILE A 182 2.53 -17.73 -0.92
CA ILE A 182 2.82 -16.86 -2.07
C ILE A 182 3.15 -17.76 -3.25
N HIS A 183 2.35 -17.65 -4.29
CA HIS A 183 2.48 -18.38 -5.55
C HIS A 183 3.25 -17.53 -6.54
N LEU A 184 4.38 -18.08 -7.02
CA LEU A 184 5.12 -17.51 -8.13
C LEU A 184 4.48 -17.98 -9.45
N PRO A 185 4.47 -17.13 -10.50
CA PRO A 185 3.94 -17.52 -11.80
C PRO A 185 4.79 -18.63 -12.45
N GLU A 186 4.27 -19.19 -13.55
CA GLU A 186 4.96 -20.18 -14.39
C GLU A 186 5.33 -21.51 -13.70
N GLY A 187 4.67 -21.83 -12.57
CA GLY A 187 4.93 -23.06 -11.84
C GLY A 187 6.27 -23.07 -11.11
N LYS A 188 6.90 -21.90 -10.91
CA LYS A 188 8.11 -21.76 -10.08
C LYS A 188 7.90 -22.30 -8.67
N GLY A 189 6.65 -22.37 -8.19
CA GLY A 189 6.20 -23.05 -6.96
C GLY A 189 5.53 -22.07 -5.98
N SER A 190 5.55 -22.39 -4.69
CA SER A 190 5.01 -21.51 -3.65
C SER A 190 5.88 -21.41 -2.40
N LEU A 191 5.87 -20.23 -1.78
CA LEU A 191 6.53 -19.92 -0.50
C LEU A 191 5.49 -19.90 0.61
N LYS A 192 5.76 -20.60 1.72
CA LYS A 192 4.89 -20.65 2.90
C LYS A 192 5.62 -20.13 4.11
N PHE A 193 5.12 -19.04 4.68
CA PHE A 193 5.73 -18.50 5.89
C PHE A 193 4.71 -17.74 6.73
N PHE A 194 5.11 -17.44 7.97
CA PHE A 194 4.30 -16.65 8.88
C PHE A 194 4.29 -15.20 8.43
N VAL A 195 3.12 -14.56 8.48
CA VAL A 195 3.01 -13.12 8.22
C VAL A 195 3.79 -12.38 9.30
N PRO A 196 4.88 -11.66 8.97
CA PRO A 196 5.62 -10.90 9.95
C PRO A 196 4.75 -9.81 10.56
N GLU A 197 4.95 -9.50 11.86
CA GLU A 197 4.11 -8.53 12.57
C GLU A 197 4.17 -7.14 11.93
N LEU A 198 5.37 -6.72 11.50
CA LEU A 198 5.57 -5.46 10.78
C LEU A 198 4.82 -5.44 9.44
N SER A 199 4.80 -6.55 8.70
CA SER A 199 4.07 -6.65 7.43
C SER A 199 2.57 -6.55 7.65
N ALA A 200 2.03 -7.21 8.68
CA ALA A 200 0.62 -7.09 9.04
C ALA A 200 0.24 -5.65 9.43
N ALA A 201 1.11 -4.98 10.20
CA ALA A 201 0.91 -3.58 10.59
C ALA A 201 0.92 -2.64 9.37
N GLN A 202 1.93 -2.79 8.50
CA GLN A 202 2.04 -2.01 7.28
C GLN A 202 0.88 -2.27 6.31
N PHE A 203 0.42 -3.52 6.21
CA PHE A 203 -0.74 -3.89 5.40
C PHE A 203 -1.97 -3.10 5.84
N VAL A 204 -2.32 -3.15 7.13
CA VAL A 204 -3.48 -2.42 7.69
C VAL A 204 -3.33 -0.91 7.49
N PHE A 205 -2.14 -0.36 7.73
CA PHE A 205 -1.89 1.07 7.57
C PHE A 205 -2.06 1.52 6.11
N ARG A 206 -1.51 0.74 5.15
CA ARG A 206 -1.60 1.03 3.71
C ARG A 206 -3.01 0.89 3.14
N LEU A 207 -3.93 0.20 3.82
CA LEU A 207 -5.34 0.18 3.43
C LEU A 207 -6.04 1.55 3.60
N ASN A 208 -5.43 2.48 4.36
CA ASN A 208 -5.99 3.82 4.59
C ASN A 208 -7.46 3.77 5.07
N ILE A 209 -7.77 2.85 6.00
CA ILE A 209 -9.16 2.57 6.41
C ILE A 209 -9.87 3.78 7.01
N SER A 210 -9.11 4.68 7.65
CA SER A 210 -9.62 5.92 8.25
C SER A 210 -9.98 7.00 7.23
N LYS A 211 -9.52 6.87 5.98
CA LYS A 211 -9.73 7.88 4.95
C LYS A 211 -11.09 7.70 4.28
N LYS A 212 -11.96 8.68 4.43
CA LYS A 212 -13.31 8.66 3.85
C LYS A 212 -13.38 9.38 2.50
N LEU A 213 -14.11 8.76 1.58
CA LEU A 213 -14.48 9.39 0.32
C LEU A 213 -15.59 10.43 0.54
N ASN A 214 -15.50 11.54 -0.19
CA ASN A 214 -16.51 12.59 -0.12
C ASN A 214 -17.86 12.09 -0.66
N LYS A 215 -18.96 12.37 0.05
CA LYS A 215 -20.32 11.94 -0.35
C LYS A 215 -20.75 12.42 -1.75
N LYS A 216 -20.26 13.58 -2.22
CA LYS A 216 -20.53 14.07 -3.58
C LYS A 216 -19.81 13.22 -4.62
N LEU A 217 -18.56 12.83 -4.35
CA LEU A 217 -17.79 11.94 -5.22
C LEU A 217 -18.43 10.56 -5.30
N LEU A 218 -18.81 9.98 -4.16
CA LEU A 218 -19.51 8.68 -4.12
C LEU A 218 -20.77 8.71 -5.00
N LYS A 219 -21.63 9.73 -4.84
CA LYS A 219 -22.81 9.90 -5.69
C LYS A 219 -22.49 10.04 -7.17
N ALA A 220 -21.40 10.73 -7.51
CA ALA A 220 -20.98 10.88 -8.91
C ALA A 220 -20.47 9.55 -9.49
N ILE A 221 -19.67 8.80 -8.73
CA ILE A 221 -19.18 7.47 -9.10
C ILE A 221 -20.36 6.53 -9.30
N ASP A 222 -21.28 6.47 -8.34
CA ASP A 222 -22.44 5.57 -8.41
C ASP A 222 -23.36 5.88 -9.59
N LYS A 223 -23.44 7.15 -10.00
CA LYS A 223 -24.32 7.60 -11.09
C LYS A 223 -23.68 7.46 -12.48
N PHE A 224 -22.39 7.75 -12.61
CA PHE A 224 -21.77 7.95 -13.93
C PHE A 224 -20.69 6.93 -14.27
N VAL A 225 -20.07 6.28 -13.29
CA VAL A 225 -19.06 5.24 -13.53
C VAL A 225 -19.75 3.90 -13.71
N THR A 226 -19.26 3.08 -14.64
CA THR A 226 -19.78 1.73 -14.91
C THR A 226 -19.60 0.83 -13.69
N GLU A 227 -20.55 -0.10 -13.44
CA GLU A 227 -20.51 -0.99 -12.26
C GLU A 227 -19.17 -1.73 -12.11
N LYS A 228 -18.58 -2.17 -13.24
CA LYS A 228 -17.28 -2.86 -13.24
C LYS A 228 -16.13 -2.03 -12.67
N CYS A 229 -16.15 -0.71 -12.90
CA CYS A 229 -15.05 0.18 -12.54
C CYS A 229 -15.26 0.89 -11.19
N LYS A 230 -16.50 0.92 -10.65
CA LYS A 230 -16.83 1.70 -9.45
C LYS A 230 -15.90 1.40 -8.28
N ILE A 231 -15.69 0.11 -7.97
CA ILE A 231 -14.90 -0.30 -6.81
C ILE A 231 -13.43 0.11 -7.00
N SER A 232 -12.85 -0.14 -8.17
CA SER A 232 -11.48 0.29 -8.51
C SER A 232 -11.28 1.80 -8.39
N VAL A 233 -12.26 2.59 -8.87
CA VAL A 233 -12.21 4.06 -8.73
C VAL A 233 -12.22 4.47 -7.25
N LYS A 234 -13.05 3.83 -6.41
CA LYS A 234 -13.11 4.12 -4.97
C LYS A 234 -11.76 3.79 -4.29
N VAL A 235 -11.18 2.63 -4.59
CA VAL A 235 -9.85 2.22 -4.09
C VAL A 235 -8.77 3.23 -4.48
N ARG A 236 -8.71 3.66 -5.74
CA ARG A 236 -7.73 4.65 -6.22
C ARG A 236 -7.86 6.01 -5.53
N LEU A 237 -9.09 6.48 -5.34
CA LEU A 237 -9.36 7.73 -4.61
C LEU A 237 -8.97 7.61 -3.13
N ARG A 238 -9.17 6.43 -2.52
CA ARG A 238 -8.74 6.15 -1.15
C ARG A 238 -7.20 6.19 -1.05
N ASN A 239 -6.47 5.66 -2.02
CA ASN A 239 -5.00 5.65 -1.98
C ASN A 239 -4.33 6.97 -2.41
N THR A 240 -5.09 7.96 -2.86
CA THR A 240 -4.53 9.28 -3.23
C THR A 240 -3.89 9.97 -2.02
N ARG A 241 -2.77 10.69 -2.18
CA ARG A 241 -2.14 11.36 -1.02
C ARG A 241 -2.79 12.70 -0.69
N SER A 242 -3.33 13.38 -1.70
CA SER A 242 -3.97 14.68 -1.53
C SER A 242 -5.37 14.61 -0.93
N GLU A 243 -5.68 15.63 -0.14
CA GLU A 243 -7.06 15.95 0.23
C GLU A 243 -7.78 16.63 -0.95
N PHE A 244 -9.05 16.29 -1.11
CA PHE A 244 -9.88 16.89 -2.14
C PHE A 244 -10.59 18.13 -1.59
N SER A 245 -10.14 19.29 -2.07
CA SER A 245 -10.88 20.54 -1.94
C SER A 245 -12.19 20.52 -2.74
N GLU A 246 -13.08 21.48 -2.51
CA GLU A 246 -14.35 21.56 -3.22
C GLU A 246 -14.15 21.73 -4.74
N ASN A 247 -13.10 22.41 -5.22
CA ASN A 247 -12.84 22.54 -6.66
C ASN A 247 -12.36 21.22 -7.26
N LYS A 248 -11.45 20.49 -6.58
CA LYS A 248 -11.02 19.13 -6.99
C LYS A 248 -12.22 18.17 -7.05
N ILE A 249 -13.13 18.24 -6.07
CA ILE A 249 -14.35 17.43 -6.06
C ILE A 249 -15.25 17.77 -7.26
N LYS A 250 -15.52 19.06 -7.50
CA LYS A 250 -16.33 19.50 -8.66
C LYS A 250 -15.71 19.07 -9.99
N PHE A 251 -14.39 19.16 -10.11
CA PHE A 251 -13.65 18.71 -11.27
C PHE A 251 -13.84 17.20 -11.51
N LEU A 252 -13.61 16.37 -10.49
CA LEU A 252 -13.78 14.92 -10.58
C LEU A 252 -15.23 14.52 -10.87
N CYS A 253 -16.22 15.17 -10.26
CA CYS A 253 -17.63 14.93 -10.58
C CYS A 253 -17.91 15.22 -12.07
N SER A 254 -17.38 16.34 -12.58
CA SER A 254 -17.54 16.71 -13.99
C SER A 254 -16.80 15.75 -14.92
N PHE A 255 -15.63 15.26 -14.50
CA PHE A 255 -14.87 14.25 -15.21
C PHE A 255 -15.66 12.95 -15.33
N PHE A 256 -16.15 12.39 -14.22
CA PHE A 256 -16.93 11.16 -14.22
C PHE A 256 -18.23 11.29 -15.04
N GLU A 257 -18.89 12.44 -15.00
CA GLU A 257 -20.11 12.68 -15.79
C GLU A 257 -19.88 12.73 -17.30
N LYS A 258 -18.75 13.31 -17.74
CA LYS A 258 -18.57 13.70 -19.15
C LYS A 258 -17.59 12.83 -19.91
N ILE A 259 -16.71 12.10 -19.23
CA ILE A 259 -15.71 11.25 -19.90
C ILE A 259 -16.41 10.08 -20.60
N LYS A 260 -16.10 9.89 -21.88
CA LYS A 260 -16.66 8.82 -22.72
C LYS A 260 -15.52 8.14 -23.48
N VAL A 261 -14.78 7.31 -22.78
CA VAL A 261 -13.61 6.59 -23.31
C VAL A 261 -13.67 5.12 -22.89
N GLU A 262 -12.86 4.30 -23.53
CA GLU A 262 -12.71 2.89 -23.15
C GLU A 262 -12.11 2.74 -21.74
N GLU A 263 -12.39 1.61 -21.08
CA GLU A 263 -12.07 1.37 -19.68
C GLU A 263 -10.57 1.54 -19.36
N ASN A 264 -9.68 0.95 -20.15
CA ASN A 264 -8.23 1.09 -19.93
C ASN A 264 -7.77 2.54 -20.05
N TYR A 265 -8.33 3.28 -21.02
CA TYR A 265 -7.98 4.68 -21.22
C TYR A 265 -8.57 5.59 -20.13
N PHE A 266 -9.74 5.22 -19.59
CA PHE A 266 -10.38 5.90 -18.47
C PHE A 266 -9.47 5.87 -17.22
N PHE A 267 -8.92 4.71 -16.87
CA PHE A 267 -8.00 4.60 -15.73
C PHE A 267 -6.70 5.37 -15.95
N ASN A 268 -6.14 5.36 -17.16
CA ASN A 268 -4.98 6.19 -17.50
C ASN A 268 -5.25 7.69 -17.28
N CYS A 269 -6.45 8.16 -17.64
CA CYS A 269 -6.87 9.54 -17.38
C CYS A 269 -7.04 9.80 -15.88
N LEU A 270 -7.68 8.89 -15.15
CA LEU A 270 -7.89 9.03 -13.71
C LEU A 270 -6.56 9.10 -12.96
N ASP A 271 -5.63 8.18 -13.23
CA ASP A 271 -4.31 8.15 -12.58
C ASP A 271 -3.52 9.42 -12.83
N PHE A 272 -3.58 9.93 -14.06
CA PHE A 272 -3.00 11.21 -14.39
C PHE A 272 -3.60 12.34 -13.55
N ILE A 273 -4.93 12.40 -13.41
CA ILE A 273 -5.60 13.42 -12.59
C ILE A 273 -5.17 13.32 -11.12
N LEU A 274 -5.08 12.11 -10.57
CA LEU A 274 -4.72 11.91 -9.17
C LEU A 274 -3.27 12.29 -8.90
N ASP A 275 -2.30 11.86 -9.73
CA ASP A 275 -0.89 12.31 -9.62
C ASP A 275 -0.77 13.83 -9.83
N PHE A 276 -1.54 14.39 -10.76
CA PHE A 276 -1.59 15.83 -10.98
C PHE A 276 -2.09 16.59 -9.75
N PHE A 277 -3.14 16.09 -9.08
CA PHE A 277 -3.68 16.71 -7.86
C PHE A 277 -2.78 16.59 -6.65
N ASP A 278 -1.97 15.54 -6.56
CA ASP A 278 -0.95 15.40 -5.51
C ASP A 278 0.15 16.46 -5.63
N ARG A 279 0.42 16.95 -6.85
CA ARG A 279 1.40 18.03 -7.10
C ARG A 279 0.79 19.43 -7.06
N LEU A 280 -0.54 19.53 -7.14
CA LEU A 280 -1.25 20.80 -7.21
C LEU A 280 -1.50 21.39 -5.81
N LYS A 281 -0.76 22.45 -5.48
CA LYS A 281 -0.89 23.19 -4.21
C LYS A 281 -2.03 24.20 -4.20
N ASP A 282 -2.29 24.86 -5.32
CA ASP A 282 -3.35 25.86 -5.49
C ASP A 282 -4.32 25.37 -6.57
N ASP A 283 -5.57 25.16 -6.20
CA ASP A 283 -6.62 24.59 -7.04
C ASP A 283 -7.58 25.64 -7.60
N ARG A 284 -7.28 26.94 -7.45
CA ARG A 284 -8.12 28.03 -7.96
C ARG A 284 -8.25 28.00 -9.49
N ASN A 285 -7.26 27.47 -10.22
CA ASN A 285 -7.29 27.42 -11.67
C ASN A 285 -6.72 26.11 -12.25
N ILE A 286 -7.41 24.99 -11.98
CA ILE A 286 -7.04 23.65 -12.47
C ILE A 286 -6.79 23.62 -13.99
N LEU A 287 -7.60 24.33 -14.78
CA LEU A 287 -7.45 24.39 -16.23
C LEU A 287 -6.10 25.00 -16.65
N GLN A 288 -5.71 26.14 -16.07
CA GLN A 288 -4.44 26.78 -16.43
C GLN A 288 -3.26 25.85 -16.12
N PHE A 289 -3.28 25.18 -14.97
CA PHE A 289 -2.24 24.23 -14.63
C PHE A 289 -2.17 23.01 -15.57
N LEU A 290 -3.32 22.55 -16.09
CA LEU A 290 -3.32 21.50 -17.12
C LEU A 290 -2.71 22.00 -18.43
N LEU A 291 -3.01 23.24 -18.84
CA LEU A 291 -2.42 23.85 -20.04
C LEU A 291 -0.91 24.06 -19.87
N ASP A 292 -0.45 24.55 -18.73
CA ASP A 292 0.97 24.72 -18.42
C ASP A 292 1.70 23.36 -18.45
N LYS A 293 1.05 22.30 -17.96
CA LYS A 293 1.58 20.93 -18.05
C LYS A 293 1.60 20.40 -19.47
N LYS A 294 0.59 20.68 -20.29
CA LYS A 294 0.59 20.33 -21.71
C LYS A 294 1.76 20.98 -22.44
N GLU A 295 2.01 22.26 -22.17
CA GLU A 295 3.11 23.02 -22.76
C GLU A 295 4.48 22.41 -22.38
N LEU A 296 4.65 22.03 -21.12
CA LEU A 296 5.85 21.32 -20.66
C LEU A 296 6.08 20.01 -21.44
N TYR A 297 5.05 19.17 -21.57
CA TYR A 297 5.16 17.92 -22.32
C TYR A 297 5.43 18.14 -23.80
N PHE A 298 4.90 19.22 -24.38
CA PHE A 298 5.18 19.59 -25.75
C PHE A 298 6.65 20.00 -25.95
N GLN A 299 7.22 20.78 -25.03
CA GLN A 299 8.64 21.11 -25.05
C GLN A 299 9.51 19.86 -24.91
N ASP A 300 9.12 18.92 -24.05
CA ASP A 300 9.86 17.67 -23.88
C ASP A 300 9.73 16.75 -25.10
N LEU A 301 8.57 16.72 -25.77
CA LEU A 301 8.38 16.04 -27.04
C LEU A 301 9.31 16.62 -28.12
N GLN A 302 9.40 17.94 -28.24
CA GLN A 302 10.33 18.57 -29.20
C GLN A 302 11.80 18.21 -28.92
N LYS A 303 12.19 18.12 -27.64
CA LYS A 303 13.53 17.68 -27.24
C LYS A 303 13.76 16.21 -27.60
N ALA A 304 12.77 15.35 -27.36
CA ALA A 304 12.83 13.92 -27.68
C ALA A 304 12.99 13.68 -29.19
N VAL A 305 12.19 14.36 -30.02
CA VAL A 305 12.29 14.26 -31.48
C VAL A 305 13.66 14.73 -31.99
N LYS A 306 14.15 15.88 -31.50
CA LYS A 306 15.50 16.37 -31.87
C LYS A 306 16.60 15.41 -31.46
N PHE A 307 16.45 14.74 -30.32
CA PHE A 307 17.42 13.76 -29.85
C PHE A 307 17.41 12.47 -30.70
N GLU A 308 16.24 11.96 -31.10
CA GLU A 308 16.12 10.84 -32.04
C GLU A 308 16.77 11.15 -33.39
N GLU A 309 16.57 12.36 -33.92
CA GLU A 309 17.22 12.81 -35.16
C GLU A 309 18.76 12.83 -35.04
N LEU A 310 19.28 13.19 -33.87
CA LEU A 310 20.71 13.18 -33.59
C LEU A 310 21.28 11.76 -33.48
N LEU A 311 20.53 10.84 -32.86
CA LEU A 311 20.88 9.41 -32.77
C LEU A 311 20.92 8.74 -34.13
N ASN A 312 19.98 9.07 -35.02
CA ASN A 312 19.97 8.54 -36.38
C ASN A 312 21.19 8.97 -37.20
N LYS A 313 21.88 10.05 -36.80
CA LYS A 313 23.06 10.60 -37.49
C LYS A 313 24.37 10.31 -36.78
N ASN A 314 24.37 9.99 -35.49
CA ASN A 314 25.57 9.83 -34.68
C ASN A 314 25.39 8.70 -33.65
N ASN A 315 26.48 7.99 -33.33
CA ASN A 315 26.47 7.07 -32.19
C ASN A 315 26.26 7.83 -30.85
N ILE A 316 25.64 7.17 -29.88
CA ILE A 316 25.33 7.71 -28.56
C ILE A 316 26.58 8.20 -27.82
N GLU A 317 27.71 7.50 -27.96
CA GLU A 317 29.01 7.89 -27.39
C GLU A 317 29.48 9.27 -27.90
N THR A 318 29.26 9.54 -29.19
CA THR A 318 29.57 10.83 -29.83
C THR A 318 28.68 11.94 -29.30
N LEU A 319 27.39 11.65 -29.05
CA LEU A 319 26.44 12.62 -28.51
C LEU A 319 26.77 12.97 -27.05
N ILE A 320 27.10 11.97 -26.24
CA ILE A 320 27.53 12.17 -24.85
C ILE A 320 28.83 12.98 -24.81
N SER A 321 29.80 12.67 -25.68
CA SER A 321 31.07 13.39 -25.79
C SER A 321 30.90 14.86 -26.21
N ARG A 322 29.84 15.17 -26.98
CA ARG A 322 29.44 16.54 -27.34
C ARG A 322 28.61 17.24 -26.25
N GLY A 323 28.36 16.59 -25.12
CA GLY A 323 27.59 17.14 -24.00
C GLY A 323 26.07 17.17 -24.25
N VAL A 324 25.56 16.44 -25.25
CA VAL A 324 24.12 16.34 -25.50
C VAL A 324 23.50 15.51 -24.39
N ARG A 325 22.48 16.07 -23.71
CA ARG A 325 21.77 15.37 -22.63
C ARG A 325 20.65 14.51 -23.21
N ILE A 326 20.55 13.29 -22.71
CA ILE A 326 19.48 12.35 -23.04
C ILE A 326 18.17 12.91 -22.44
N PRO A 327 17.08 13.03 -23.21
CA PRO A 327 15.77 13.39 -22.71
C PRO A 327 15.30 12.43 -21.61
N HIS A 328 14.59 12.96 -20.61
CA HIS A 328 14.08 12.18 -19.49
C HIS A 328 12.78 11.43 -19.77
N ILE A 329 12.15 11.70 -20.92
CA ILE A 329 10.89 11.11 -21.35
C ILE A 329 11.01 10.65 -22.79
N SER A 330 10.41 9.51 -23.10
CA SER A 330 10.31 9.02 -24.48
C SER A 330 9.35 9.91 -25.27
N LYS A 331 9.46 9.84 -26.61
CA LYS A 331 8.55 10.52 -27.51
C LYS A 331 7.11 10.00 -27.35
N GLU A 332 6.95 8.67 -27.28
CA GLU A 332 5.64 8.05 -27.10
C GLU A 332 4.98 8.48 -25.79
N ASP A 333 5.72 8.49 -24.68
CA ASP A 333 5.18 8.88 -23.38
C ASP A 333 4.75 10.34 -23.36
N ALA A 334 5.57 11.24 -23.91
CA ALA A 334 5.23 12.66 -24.00
C ALA A 334 3.96 12.88 -24.83
N MET A 335 3.84 12.21 -25.99
CA MET A 335 2.64 12.25 -26.82
C MET A 335 1.41 11.70 -26.06
N ASN A 336 1.54 10.55 -25.41
CA ASN A 336 0.45 9.94 -24.65
C ASN A 336 -0.06 10.87 -23.53
N LYS A 337 0.86 11.54 -22.81
CA LYS A 337 0.48 12.51 -21.76
C LYS A 337 -0.24 13.74 -22.34
N ILE A 338 0.17 14.23 -23.50
CA ILE A 338 -0.52 15.34 -24.19
C ILE A 338 -1.95 14.93 -24.55
N VAL A 339 -2.14 13.75 -25.15
CA VAL A 339 -3.47 13.24 -25.54
C VAL A 339 -4.37 13.05 -24.31
N ILE A 340 -3.82 12.54 -23.20
CA ILE A 340 -4.55 12.41 -21.94
C ILE A 340 -5.03 13.79 -21.45
N ILE A 341 -4.15 14.80 -21.42
CA ILE A 341 -4.52 16.15 -20.99
C ILE A 341 -5.61 16.72 -21.88
N ASP A 342 -5.47 16.61 -23.20
CA ASP A 342 -6.45 17.12 -24.15
C ASP A 342 -7.80 16.44 -24.00
N THR A 343 -7.80 15.12 -23.76
CA THR A 343 -9.02 14.35 -23.49
C THR A 343 -9.71 14.83 -22.21
N ILE A 344 -8.94 15.03 -21.13
CA ILE A 344 -9.46 15.51 -19.85
C ILE A 344 -10.04 16.93 -19.99
N ILE A 345 -9.31 17.84 -20.66
CA ILE A 345 -9.74 19.22 -20.88
C ILE A 345 -11.03 19.25 -21.70
N LEU A 346 -11.08 18.47 -22.79
CA LEU A 346 -12.25 18.37 -23.65
C LEU A 346 -13.45 17.82 -22.88
N ALA A 347 -13.25 16.75 -22.10
CA ALA A 347 -14.31 16.13 -21.32
C ALA A 347 -14.86 17.10 -20.27
N VAL A 348 -14.01 17.72 -19.46
CA VAL A 348 -14.46 18.55 -18.31
C VAL A 348 -15.00 19.91 -18.76
N TYR A 349 -14.29 20.59 -19.66
CA TYR A 349 -14.57 21.99 -20.01
C TYR A 349 -15.29 22.16 -21.37
N GLY A 350 -15.40 21.10 -22.18
CA GLY A 350 -16.13 21.12 -23.46
C GLY A 350 -15.51 22.01 -24.54
N LYS A 351 -14.26 22.43 -24.36
CA LYS A 351 -13.53 23.29 -25.31
C LYS A 351 -12.23 22.61 -25.73
N GLN A 352 -11.97 22.58 -27.04
CA GLN A 352 -10.64 22.27 -27.55
C GLN A 352 -9.78 23.51 -27.39
N TYR A 353 -8.78 23.42 -26.51
CA TYR A 353 -7.75 24.45 -26.41
C TYR A 353 -6.59 24.02 -27.30
N TYR A 354 -6.55 24.58 -28.49
CA TYR A 354 -5.37 24.48 -29.34
C TYR A 354 -4.26 25.30 -28.67
N SER A 355 -3.17 24.63 -28.31
CA SER A 355 -1.90 25.33 -28.14
C SER A 355 -1.63 25.98 -29.50
N GLN A 356 -1.44 27.30 -29.55
CA GLN A 356 -1.03 27.94 -30.80
C GLN A 356 0.33 27.36 -31.18
N LEU A 357 0.33 26.61 -32.29
CA LEU A 357 1.48 25.93 -32.89
C LEU A 357 2.53 26.94 -33.38
#